data_AF-A0A162H0F0-F1
#
_entry.id   AF-A0A162H0F0-F1
#
_cell.length_a   1.000
_cell.length_b   1.000
_cell.length_c   1.000
_cell.angle_alpha   90.00
_cell.angle_beta   90.00
_cell.angle_gamma   90.00
#
_symmetry.space_group_name_H-M   'P 1'
#
loop_
_entity.id
_entity.type
_entity.pdbx_description
1 polymer ?
#
loop_
_entity_poly.entity_id
_entity_poly.type
_entity_poly.pdbx_seq_one_letter_code
_entity_poly.pdbx_strand_id
1 'polypeptide(L)'
;MKTLISLFIALSASTSIASVTRLVCIPSQNDDVRIEVLFNKAINPKTPFIGSYSFGATLIVKEKGFSKSYTNSNVRISPETYYSDISLRGDAEGVYLRLYPQFQGSEFSHYTGQLFVNDLETRDYFNFRDSGMGPGFSCK
;
A
#
# COMPACT_ATOMS: atom_id res chain seq x y z
N MET A 1 53.36 -17.36 -28.31
CA MET A 1 52.58 -18.25 -27.44
C MET A 1 51.47 -17.42 -26.78
N LYS A 2 50.28 -18.01 -26.65
CA LYS A 2 48.97 -17.35 -26.51
C LYS A 2 48.80 -16.65 -25.16
N THR A 3 48.50 -15.36 -25.19
CA THR A 3 47.90 -14.61 -24.08
C THR A 3 46.41 -14.92 -24.02
N LEU A 4 45.98 -15.66 -23.00
CA LEU A 4 44.56 -15.86 -22.67
C LEU A 4 44.17 -14.84 -21.61
N ILE A 5 43.65 -13.69 -22.04
CA ILE A 5 42.97 -12.74 -21.15
C ILE A 5 41.56 -13.26 -20.94
N SER A 6 41.32 -13.87 -19.79
CA SER A 6 39.99 -14.31 -19.37
C SER A 6 39.18 -13.09 -18.94
N LEU A 7 38.25 -12.66 -19.80
CA LEU A 7 37.35 -11.57 -19.54
C LEU A 7 36.15 -12.09 -18.73
N PHE A 8 36.22 -12.00 -17.41
CA PHE A 8 35.06 -12.19 -16.54
C PHE A 8 34.13 -10.98 -16.70
N ILE A 9 33.14 -11.09 -17.58
CA ILE A 9 32.01 -10.16 -17.63
C ILE A 9 31.12 -10.52 -16.42
N ALA A 10 31.22 -9.73 -15.35
CA ALA A 10 30.25 -9.77 -14.27
C ALA A 10 28.90 -9.33 -14.85
N LEU A 11 27.99 -10.28 -15.06
CA LEU A 11 26.58 -9.97 -15.25
C LEU A 11 26.06 -9.43 -13.92
N SER A 12 26.08 -8.11 -13.76
CA SER A 12 25.24 -7.44 -12.79
C SER A 12 23.79 -7.68 -13.21
N ALA A 13 23.18 -8.72 -12.65
CA ALA A 13 21.76 -8.97 -12.74
C ALA A 13 21.06 -7.79 -12.05
N SER A 14 20.69 -6.79 -12.85
CA SER A 14 19.81 -5.72 -12.43
C SER A 14 18.45 -6.35 -12.16
N THR A 15 18.20 -6.78 -10.93
CA THR A 15 16.85 -7.12 -10.48
C THR A 15 16.03 -5.85 -10.66
N SER A 16 15.19 -5.79 -11.69
CA SER A 16 14.27 -4.68 -11.91
C SER A 16 13.36 -4.61 -10.69
N ILE A 17 13.60 -3.67 -9.79
CA ILE A 17 12.79 -3.55 -8.59
C ILE A 17 11.43 -3.03 -9.04
N ALA A 18 10.36 -3.80 -8.77
CA ALA A 18 9.00 -3.40 -9.10
C ALA A 18 8.68 -2.06 -8.44
N SER A 19 8.47 -1.03 -9.26
CA SER A 19 8.04 0.29 -8.80
C SER A 19 6.52 0.38 -8.90
N VAL A 20 5.86 0.83 -7.83
CA VAL A 20 4.41 0.87 -7.71
C VAL A 20 3.92 2.31 -7.66
N THR A 21 2.97 2.66 -8.52
CA THR A 21 2.31 3.99 -8.55
C THR A 21 0.84 3.93 -8.14
N ARG A 22 0.22 2.77 -8.26
CA ARG A 22 -1.20 2.54 -7.96
C ARG A 22 -1.39 1.16 -7.36
N LEU A 23 -2.24 1.08 -6.35
CA LEU A 23 -2.77 -0.15 -5.81
C LEU A 23 -4.27 -0.22 -6.08
N VAL A 24 -4.75 -1.40 -6.46
CA VAL A 24 -6.19 -1.70 -6.50
C VAL A 24 -6.47 -2.84 -5.55
N CYS A 25 -7.20 -2.54 -4.48
CA CYS A 25 -7.44 -3.46 -3.38
C CYS A 25 -8.91 -3.86 -3.27
N ILE A 26 -9.10 -5.09 -2.84
CA ILE A 26 -10.40 -5.69 -2.54
C ILE A 26 -10.43 -6.01 -1.04
N PRO A 27 -11.40 -5.49 -0.27
CA PRO A 27 -11.60 -5.88 1.12
C PRO A 27 -11.87 -7.37 1.26
N SER A 28 -11.33 -7.97 2.32
CA SER A 28 -11.42 -9.42 2.58
C SER A 28 -12.84 -9.90 2.89
N GLN A 29 -13.73 -8.99 3.32
CA GLN A 29 -15.11 -9.32 3.71
C GLN A 29 -16.17 -8.65 2.82
N ASN A 30 -15.77 -7.88 1.79
CA ASN A 30 -16.70 -7.19 0.91
C ASN A 30 -16.06 -6.96 -0.47
N ASP A 31 -16.43 -7.79 -1.45
CA ASP A 31 -15.93 -7.76 -2.82
C ASP A 31 -16.64 -6.73 -3.72
N ASP A 32 -17.76 -6.17 -3.26
CA ASP A 32 -18.46 -5.07 -3.92
C ASP A 32 -17.78 -3.71 -3.68
N VAL A 33 -16.75 -3.66 -2.83
CA VAL A 33 -15.95 -2.45 -2.59
C VAL A 33 -14.58 -2.56 -3.25
N ARG A 34 -14.15 -1.46 -3.89
CA ARG A 34 -12.81 -1.31 -4.42
C ARG A 34 -12.12 -0.12 -3.75
N ILE A 35 -10.94 -0.36 -3.21
CA ILE A 35 -10.05 0.66 -2.66
C ILE A 35 -8.95 0.92 -3.69
N GLU A 36 -8.68 2.18 -4.00
CA GLU A 36 -7.56 2.56 -4.83
C GLU A 36 -6.63 3.48 -4.04
N VAL A 37 -5.33 3.17 -4.06
CA VAL A 37 -4.29 4.02 -3.47
C VAL A 37 -3.39 4.48 -4.61
N LEU A 38 -3.40 5.78 -4.89
CA LEU A 38 -2.59 6.40 -5.93
C LEU A 38 -1.43 7.13 -5.26
N PHE A 39 -0.21 6.62 -5.41
CA PHE A 39 0.96 7.28 -4.84
C PHE A 39 1.36 8.49 -5.69
N ASN A 40 1.70 9.61 -5.05
CA ASN A 40 2.10 10.83 -5.75
C ASN A 40 3.44 10.67 -6.48
N LYS A 41 4.20 9.62 -6.16
CA LYS A 41 5.42 9.20 -6.85
C LYS A 41 5.49 7.68 -6.86
N ALA A 42 6.28 7.14 -7.78
CA ALA A 42 6.59 5.72 -7.83
C ALA A 42 7.33 5.27 -6.55
N ILE A 43 6.88 4.16 -5.96
CA ILE A 43 7.39 3.62 -4.70
C ILE A 43 8.03 2.25 -4.93
N ASN A 44 9.23 2.06 -4.40
CA ASN A 44 9.85 0.76 -4.30
C ASN A 44 9.38 0.07 -3.00
N PRO A 45 8.71 -1.08 -3.04
CA PRO A 45 8.19 -1.77 -1.86
C PRO A 45 9.28 -2.24 -0.89
N LYS A 46 10.50 -2.52 -1.37
CA LYS A 46 11.65 -2.89 -0.51
C LYS A 46 12.22 -1.70 0.23
N THR A 47 12.17 -0.52 -0.40
CA THR A 47 12.79 0.70 0.12
C THR A 47 11.90 1.93 -0.13
N PRO A 48 10.69 1.97 0.45
CA PRO A 48 9.67 2.96 0.07
C PRO A 48 10.02 4.41 0.44
N PHE A 49 11.03 4.60 1.30
CA PHE A 49 11.39 5.89 1.90
C PHE A 49 12.78 6.42 1.50
N ILE A 50 13.44 5.82 0.50
CA ILE A 50 14.72 6.39 0.03
C ILE A 50 14.46 7.82 -0.48
N GLY A 51 15.09 8.80 0.18
CA GLY A 51 14.95 10.22 -0.14
C GLY A 51 13.70 10.94 0.39
N SER A 52 12.88 10.33 1.28
CA SER A 52 11.78 11.05 1.95
C SER A 52 11.27 10.33 3.21
N TYR A 53 10.94 11.09 4.27
CA TYR A 53 10.37 10.58 5.52
C TYR A 53 8.88 10.19 5.42
N SER A 54 8.18 10.65 4.38
CA SER A 54 6.79 10.28 4.08
C SER A 54 6.53 10.38 2.57
N PHE A 55 5.49 9.73 2.06
CA PHE A 55 4.98 9.97 0.71
C PHE A 55 3.49 10.27 0.72
N GLY A 56 3.08 11.16 -0.17
CA GLY A 56 1.67 11.52 -0.37
C GLY A 56 0.96 10.49 -1.25
N ALA A 57 -0.32 10.30 -0.99
CA ALA A 57 -1.19 9.46 -1.79
C ALA A 57 -2.61 10.04 -1.87
N THR A 58 -3.35 9.63 -2.91
CA THR A 58 -4.80 9.77 -2.97
C THR A 58 -5.45 8.43 -2.66
N LEU A 59 -6.37 8.42 -1.72
CA LEU A 59 -7.24 7.28 -1.39
C LEU A 59 -8.59 7.46 -2.07
N ILE A 60 -9.06 6.44 -2.76
CA ILE A 60 -10.40 6.40 -3.36
C ILE A 60 -11.09 5.12 -2.89
N VAL A 61 -12.34 5.22 -2.43
CA VAL A 61 -13.19 4.06 -2.10
C VAL A 61 -14.43 4.11 -2.99
N LYS A 62 -14.66 3.01 -3.71
CA LYS A 62 -15.77 2.84 -4.66
C LYS A 62 -16.62 1.66 -4.24
N GLU A 63 -17.91 1.88 -4.06
CA GLU A 63 -18.89 0.83 -3.81
C GLU A 63 -19.67 0.54 -5.08
N LYS A 64 -19.85 -0.74 -5.41
CA LYS A 64 -20.61 -1.15 -6.57
C LYS A 64 -22.08 -0.73 -6.41
N GLY A 65 -22.66 -0.19 -7.48
CA GLY A 65 -24.05 0.29 -7.46
C GLY A 65 -24.23 1.73 -6.95
N PHE A 66 -23.16 2.35 -6.42
CA PHE A 66 -23.15 3.76 -6.05
C PHE A 66 -22.43 4.60 -7.11
N SER A 67 -23.01 5.76 -7.45
CA SER A 67 -22.42 6.70 -8.42
C SER A 67 -21.33 7.58 -7.82
N LYS A 68 -21.41 7.84 -6.51
CA LYS A 68 -20.44 8.65 -5.77
C LYS A 68 -19.33 7.74 -5.22
N SER A 69 -18.09 8.22 -5.29
CA SER A 69 -16.93 7.61 -4.65
C SER A 69 -16.42 8.53 -3.56
N TYR A 70 -15.95 7.96 -2.45
CA TYR A 70 -15.17 8.71 -1.47
C TYR A 70 -13.76 8.94 -2.02
N THR A 71 -13.22 10.15 -1.89
CA THR A 71 -11.87 10.51 -2.36
C THR A 71 -11.18 11.43 -1.36
N ASN A 72 -9.99 11.07 -0.91
CA ASN A 72 -9.12 11.90 -0.09
C ASN A 72 -7.73 12.00 -0.72
N SER A 73 -7.36 13.18 -1.23
CA SER A 73 -6.09 13.43 -1.92
C SER A 73 -4.94 13.85 -1.02
N ASN A 74 -5.16 13.91 0.30
CA ASN A 74 -4.22 14.44 1.28
C ASN A 74 -3.66 13.36 2.22
N VAL A 75 -3.70 12.09 1.81
CA VAL A 75 -3.18 10.98 2.62
C VAL A 75 -1.66 11.06 2.67
N ARG A 76 -1.09 11.04 3.88
CA ARG A 76 0.35 10.98 4.12
C ARG A 76 0.71 9.63 4.72
N ILE A 77 1.63 8.93 4.07
CA ILE A 77 2.07 7.60 4.48
C ILE A 77 3.54 7.71 4.93
N SER A 78 3.83 7.14 6.09
CA SER A 78 5.16 7.14 6.71
C SER A 78 5.49 5.73 7.22
N PRO A 79 6.77 5.40 7.46
CA PRO A 79 7.11 4.12 8.04
C PRO A 79 6.52 4.02 9.45
N GLU A 80 5.83 2.93 9.72
CA GLU A 80 5.33 2.66 11.07
C GLU A 80 6.44 2.10 11.95
N THR A 81 6.64 2.69 13.13
CA THR A 81 7.48 2.11 14.18
C THR A 81 6.62 1.15 15.02
N TYR A 82 7.05 -0.11 15.16
CA TYR A 82 6.34 -1.24 15.81
C TYR A 82 5.65 -1.00 17.18
N TYR A 83 5.86 0.15 17.83
CA TYR A 83 5.28 0.52 19.12
C TYR A 83 4.10 1.50 19.03
N SER A 84 3.67 1.92 17.83
CA SER A 84 2.44 2.69 17.71
C SER A 84 1.24 1.79 17.99
N ASP A 85 0.80 1.78 19.25
CA ASP A 85 -0.51 1.29 19.64
C ASP A 85 -1.58 2.23 19.06
N ILE A 86 -1.82 2.09 17.75
CA ILE A 86 -3.01 2.66 17.13
C ILE A 86 -4.12 1.64 17.39
N SER A 87 -4.48 1.44 18.66
CA SER A 87 -5.75 0.82 18.98
C SER A 87 -6.81 1.73 18.35
N LEU A 88 -7.26 1.36 17.15
CA LEU A 88 -8.28 2.07 16.39
C LEU A 88 -9.67 1.93 17.08
N ARG A 89 -9.71 1.70 18.40
CA ARG A 89 -10.92 1.51 19.19
C ARG A 89 -11.56 2.86 19.46
N GLY A 90 -12.77 3.04 18.94
CA GLY A 90 -13.62 4.21 19.17
C GLY A 90 -13.50 5.25 18.07
N ASP A 91 -14.64 5.66 17.52
CA ASP A 91 -15.15 6.99 17.09
C ASP A 91 -14.19 8.14 16.70
N ALA A 92 -12.89 7.92 16.57
CA ALA A 92 -11.92 8.92 16.16
C ALA A 92 -12.15 9.27 14.69
N GLU A 93 -12.31 10.56 14.43
CA GLU A 93 -12.39 11.11 13.09
C GLU A 93 -11.06 10.90 12.34
N GLY A 94 -11.16 10.66 11.02
CA GLY A 94 -10.02 10.67 10.12
C GLY A 94 -9.88 9.42 9.24
N VAL A 95 -8.72 9.35 8.58
CA VAL A 95 -8.35 8.28 7.64
C VAL A 95 -7.11 7.57 8.15
N TYR A 96 -7.24 6.26 8.33
CA TYR A 96 -6.17 5.39 8.80
C TYR A 96 -5.97 4.29 7.77
N LEU A 97 -4.89 4.40 7.00
CA LEU A 97 -4.48 3.43 6.00
C LEU A 97 -3.14 2.82 6.40
N ARG A 98 -3.08 1.50 6.46
CA ARG A 98 -1.83 0.75 6.66
C ARG A 98 -1.64 -0.23 5.52
N LEU A 99 -0.42 -0.28 5.00
CA LEU A 99 -0.04 -1.13 3.87
C LEU A 99 1.15 -2.00 4.28
N TYR A 100 1.04 -3.29 4.03
CA TYR A 100 2.05 -4.29 4.31
C TYR A 100 2.52 -4.91 2.98
N PRO A 101 3.75 -4.63 2.52
CA PRO A 101 4.27 -5.25 1.32
C PRO A 101 4.52 -6.75 1.58
N GLN A 102 4.02 -7.59 0.69
CA GLN A 102 4.20 -9.04 0.71
C GLN A 102 5.24 -9.46 -0.32
N PHE A 103 6.10 -10.40 0.06
CA PHE A 103 7.18 -10.89 -0.77
C PHE A 103 7.13 -12.41 -0.90
N GLN A 104 7.38 -12.92 -2.11
CA GLN A 104 7.62 -14.34 -2.36
C GLN A 104 9.13 -14.54 -2.54
N GLY A 105 9.81 -14.94 -1.47
CA GLY A 105 11.27 -14.85 -1.41
C GLY A 105 11.73 -13.40 -1.40
N SER A 106 12.61 -13.01 -2.33
CA SER A 106 13.05 -11.62 -2.49
C SER A 106 12.16 -10.80 -3.43
N GLU A 107 11.20 -11.40 -4.12
CA GLU A 107 10.38 -10.71 -5.10
C GLU A 107 9.12 -10.12 -4.46
N PHE A 108 8.82 -8.87 -4.80
CA PHE A 108 7.57 -8.25 -4.38
C PHE A 108 6.41 -8.98 -5.05
N SER A 109 5.42 -9.39 -4.27
CA SER A 109 4.24 -10.09 -4.75
C SER A 109 3.04 -9.15 -4.84
N HIS A 110 2.66 -8.53 -3.72
CA HIS A 110 1.45 -7.73 -3.60
C HIS A 110 1.47 -6.91 -2.30
N TYR A 111 0.47 -6.06 -2.06
CA TYR A 111 0.25 -5.46 -0.74
C TYR A 111 -0.96 -6.07 -0.06
N THR A 112 -0.91 -6.16 1.26
CA THR A 112 -2.09 -6.33 2.12
C THR A 112 -2.23 -5.12 3.03
N GLY A 113 -3.32 -5.01 3.79
CA GLY A 113 -3.45 -3.87 4.69
C GLY A 113 -4.76 -3.78 5.42
N GLN A 114 -4.93 -2.65 6.10
CA GLN A 114 -6.14 -2.26 6.78
C GLN A 114 -6.49 -0.80 6.50
N LEU A 115 -7.79 -0.52 6.39
CA LEU A 115 -8.34 0.80 6.14
C LEU A 115 -9.47 1.08 7.14
N PHE A 116 -9.41 2.25 7.75
CA PHE A 116 -10.52 2.83 8.49
C PHE A 116 -10.72 4.28 8.05
N VAL A 117 -11.96 4.61 7.67
CA VAL A 117 -12.40 5.97 7.31
C VAL A 117 -13.58 6.31 8.19
N ASN A 118 -13.47 7.43 8.87
CA ASN A 118 -14.56 8.07 9.60
C ASN A 118 -14.49 9.58 9.29
N ASP A 119 -15.02 9.95 8.12
CA ASP A 119 -15.01 11.34 7.63
C ASP A 119 -16.34 12.00 7.97
N LEU A 120 -16.33 12.88 8.97
CA LEU A 120 -17.54 13.55 9.46
C LEU A 120 -18.02 14.66 8.52
N GLU A 121 -17.13 15.24 7.73
CA GLU A 121 -17.45 16.30 6.76
C GLU A 121 -18.25 15.73 5.59
N THR A 122 -17.78 14.62 5.03
CA THR A 122 -18.44 13.97 3.88
C THR A 122 -19.46 12.91 4.28
N ARG A 123 -19.53 12.58 5.57
CA ARG A 123 -20.36 11.50 6.16
C ARG A 123 -20.08 10.13 5.57
N ASP A 124 -18.82 9.88 5.21
CA ASP A 124 -18.36 8.62 4.66
C ASP A 124 -17.71 7.76 5.77
N TYR A 125 -18.11 6.49 5.84
CA TYR A 125 -17.61 5.55 6.84
C TYR A 125 -17.24 4.21 6.18
N PHE A 126 -15.99 3.78 6.38
CA PHE A 126 -15.48 2.51 5.88
C PHE A 126 -14.62 1.82 6.94
N ASN A 127 -14.84 0.52 7.17
CA ASN A 127 -14.09 -0.25 8.17
C ASN A 127 -13.65 -1.60 7.59
N PHE A 128 -12.41 -1.63 7.12
CA PHE A 128 -11.74 -2.81 6.55
C PHE A 128 -10.46 -3.08 7.32
N ARG A 129 -10.59 -3.49 8.58
CA ARG A 129 -9.46 -3.76 9.48
C ARG A 129 -9.05 -5.22 9.49
N ASP A 130 -7.83 -5.46 9.95
CA ASP A 130 -7.31 -6.81 10.17
C ASP A 130 -8.24 -7.55 11.15
N SER A 131 -8.53 -8.82 10.85
CA SER A 131 -9.35 -9.69 11.69
C SER A 131 -8.58 -10.95 12.02
N GLY A 132 -9.05 -11.75 12.97
CA GLY A 132 -8.42 -13.04 13.31
C GLY A 132 -8.28 -14.02 12.14
N MET A 133 -8.89 -13.73 10.98
CA MET A 133 -8.82 -14.52 9.75
C MET A 133 -7.86 -13.97 8.68
N GLY A 134 -7.21 -12.82 8.89
CA GLY A 134 -6.28 -12.24 7.93
C GLY A 134 -6.39 -10.72 7.78
N PRO A 135 -5.71 -10.14 6.77
CA PRO A 135 -5.68 -8.70 6.56
C PRO A 135 -7.05 -8.15 6.20
N GLY A 136 -7.28 -6.86 6.45
CA GLY A 136 -8.52 -6.16 6.09
C GLY A 136 -8.78 -6.08 4.57
N PHE A 137 -7.72 -5.98 3.76
CA PHE A 137 -7.79 -6.03 2.31
C PHE A 137 -6.51 -6.62 1.67
N SER A 138 -6.60 -6.97 0.39
CA SER A 138 -5.46 -7.35 -0.45
C SER A 138 -5.46 -6.53 -1.75
N CYS A 139 -4.28 -6.09 -2.18
CA CYS A 139 -4.06 -5.21 -3.33
C CYS A 139 -3.21 -5.89 -4.39
N LYS A 140 -3.58 -5.72 -5.67
CA LYS A 140 -2.71 -6.07 -6.79
C LYS A 140 -2.12 -4.81 -7.43
#